data_AF-A0A6G3R014-F1
#
_entry.id   AF-A0A6G3R014-F1
#
_cell.length_a   1.000
_cell.length_b   1.000
_cell.length_c   1.000
_cell.angle_alpha   90.00
_cell.angle_beta   90.00
_cell.angle_gamma   90.00
#
_symmetry.space_group_name_H-M   'P 1'
#
loop_
_entity.id
_entity.type
_entity.pdbx_description
1 polymer ?
#
loop_
_entity_poly.entity_id
_entity_poly.type
_entity_poly.pdbx_seq_one_letter_code
_entity_poly.pdbx_strand_id
1 'polypeptide(L)' 'LRLLARGRSNRQIGEELFISGKTASVHVSNILAKLGAAGRTEAVAIAHRTGLVAPESEGSGGPADTPRRPTSA' A
#
# COMPACT_ATOMS: atom_id res chain seq x y z
N LEU A 1 1.35 -7.34 4.75
CA LEU A 1 2.01 -6.79 3.55
C LEU A 1 1.35 -5.51 3.03
N ARG A 2 0.03 -5.45 2.80
CA ARG A 2 -0.64 -4.21 2.34
C ARG A 2 -0.35 -2.97 3.21
N LEU A 3 -0.44 -3.10 4.53
CA LEU A 3 -0.13 -1.99 5.46
C LEU A 3 1.33 -1.54 5.37
N LEU A 4 2.25 -2.46 5.08
CA LEU A 4 3.65 -2.16 4.82
C LEU A 4 3.80 -1.32 3.55
N ALA A 5 3.08 -1.69 2.48
CA ALA A 5 3.06 -0.98 1.21
C ALA A 5 2.45 0.42 1.33
N ARG A 6 1.49 0.61 2.26
CA ARG A 6 0.95 1.93 2.64
C ARG A 6 1.90 2.78 3.51
N GLY A 7 3.14 2.32 3.73
CA GLY A 7 4.14 3.06 4.52
C GLY A 7 3.93 3.02 6.03
N ARG A 8 3.06 2.14 6.56
CA ARG A 8 2.80 2.07 8.01
C ARG A 8 4.02 1.54 8.77
N SER A 9 4.28 2.16 9.93
CA SER A 9 5.26 1.69 10.91
C SER A 9 4.78 0.42 11.63
N ASN A 10 5.69 -0.31 12.30
CA ASN A 10 5.31 -1.52 13.04
C ASN A 10 4.30 -1.23 14.16
N ARG A 11 4.39 -0.05 14.78
CA ARG A 11 3.43 0.41 15.79
C ARG A 11 2.03 0.58 15.18
N GLN A 12 1.93 1.34 14.08
CA GLN A 12 0.65 1.57 13.39
C GLN A 12 0.05 0.28 12.83
N ILE A 13 0.89 -0.62 12.31
CA ILE A 13 0.47 -1.96 11.88
C ILE A 13 -0.11 -2.75 13.07
N GLY A 14 0.54 -2.67 14.23
CA GLY A 14 0.04 -3.31 15.44
C GLY A 14 -1.32 -2.75 15.87
N GLU A 15 -1.45 -1.42 15.90
CA GLU A 15 -2.70 -0.72 16.24
C GLU A 15 -3.85 -1.12 15.30
N GLU A 16 -3.63 -1.12 13.98
CA GLU A 16 -4.65 -1.47 12.97
C GLU A 16 -5.05 -2.96 12.99
N LEU A 17 -4.13 -3.83 13.43
CA LEU A 17 -4.37 -5.28 13.53
C LEU A 17 -4.70 -5.75 14.96
N PHE A 18 -4.86 -4.82 15.91
CA PHE A 18 -5.11 -5.12 17.33
C PHE A 18 -4.06 -6.05 17.97
N ILE A 19 -2.79 -5.89 17.61
CA ILE A 19 -1.63 -6.62 18.16
C ILE A 19 -0.52 -5.67 18.60
N SER A 20 0.43 -6.16 19.39
CA SER A 20 1.58 -5.34 19.78
C SER A 20 2.46 -4.95 18.58
N GLY A 21 3.08 -3.76 18.64
CA GLY A 21 4.08 -3.35 17.64
C GLY A 21 5.29 -4.30 17.57
N LYS A 22 5.62 -4.99 18.67
CA LYS A 22 6.67 -6.02 18.68
C LYS A 22 6.23 -7.24 17.87
N THR A 23 5.00 -7.71 18.02
CA THR A 23 4.46 -8.83 17.22
C THR A 23 4.41 -8.45 15.74
N ALA A 24 3.94 -7.23 15.42
CA ALA A 24 3.98 -6.71 14.05
C ALA A 24 5.41 -6.70 13.47
N SER A 25 6.43 -6.36 14.26
CA SER A 25 7.82 -6.36 13.80
C SER A 25 8.31 -7.74 13.36
N VAL A 26 7.92 -8.81 14.08
CA VAL A 26 8.25 -10.19 13.72
C VAL A 26 7.58 -10.56 12.40
N HIS A 27 6.32 -10.18 12.21
CA HIS A 27 5.63 -10.40 10.92
C HIS A 27 6.30 -9.65 9.76
N VAL A 28 6.76 -8.41 9.98
CA VAL A 28 7.50 -7.66 8.97
C VAL A 28 8.81 -8.37 8.60
N SER A 29 9.61 -8.78 9.58
CA SER A 29 10.86 -9.52 9.32
C SER A 29 10.62 -10.80 8.52
N ASN A 30 9.57 -11.56 8.87
CA ASN A 30 9.19 -12.77 8.13
C ASN A 30 8.75 -12.47 6.69
N ILE A 31 8.07 -11.35 6.47
CA ILE A 31 7.71 -10.89 5.11
C ILE A 31 8.97 -10.55 4.33
N LEU A 32 9.92 -9.81 4.91
CA LEU A 32 11.19 -9.48 4.24
C LEU A 32 11.93 -10.75 3.82
N ALA A 33 12.07 -11.72 4.74
CA ALA A 33 12.73 -13.00 4.47
C ALA A 33 12.04 -13.78 3.35
N LYS A 34 10.70 -13.87 3.36
CA LYS A 34 9.92 -14.57 2.33
C LYS A 34 10.00 -13.91 0.96
N LEU A 35 10.16 -12.59 0.92
CA LEU A 35 10.32 -11.83 -0.32
C LEU A 35 11.78 -11.73 -0.76
N GLY A 36 12.74 -12.17 0.05
CA GLY A 36 14.17 -11.98 -0.22
C GLY A 36 14.59 -10.50 -0.21
N ALA A 37 13.89 -9.65 0.54
CA ALA A 37 14.15 -8.22 0.58
C ALA A 37 15.11 -7.84 1.72
N ALA A 38 16.09 -6.99 1.44
CA ALA A 38 17.01 -6.40 2.42
C ALA A 38 16.33 -5.36 3.32
N GLY A 39 15.17 -4.83 2.90
CA GLY A 39 14.45 -3.82 3.67
C GLY A 39 13.01 -3.58 3.24
N ARG A 40 12.34 -2.70 3.98
CA ARG A 40 10.92 -2.37 3.79
C ARG A 40 10.64 -1.85 2.37
N THR A 41 11.42 -0.89 1.90
CA THR A 41 11.23 -0.29 0.58
C THR A 41 11.36 -1.33 -0.53
N GLU A 42 12.36 -2.20 -0.44
CA GLU A 42 12.57 -3.27 -1.41
C GLU A 42 11.43 -4.30 -1.38
N ALA A 43 10.96 -4.69 -0.20
CA ALA A 43 9.82 -5.60 -0.08
C ALA A 43 8.54 -5.02 -0.70
N VAL A 44 8.30 -3.72 -0.53
CA VAL A 44 7.17 -3.02 -1.17
C VAL A 44 7.35 -3.00 -2.68
N ALA A 45 8.54 -2.69 -3.17
CA ALA A 45 8.83 -2.71 -4.61
C ALA A 45 8.64 -4.11 -5.22
N ILE A 46 9.12 -5.17 -4.57
CA ILE A 46 8.88 -6.56 -4.98
C ILE A 46 7.39 -6.87 -5.01
N ALA A 47 6.66 -6.49 -3.96
CA ALA A 47 5.23 -6.76 -3.85
C ALA A 47 4.42 -6.07 -4.97
N HIS A 48 4.79 -4.84 -5.36
CA HIS A 48 4.16 -4.16 -6.50
C HIS A 48 4.51 -4.84 -7.83
N ARG A 49 5.78 -5.15 -8.08
CA ARG A 49 6.21 -5.80 -9.35
C ARG A 49 5.59 -7.19 -9.56
N THR A 50 5.34 -7.91 -8.47
CA THR A 50 4.78 -9.27 -8.50
C THR A 50 3.25 -9.30 -8.36
N GLY A 51 2.59 -8.15 -8.23
CA GLY A 51 1.14 -8.06 -8.08
C GLY A 51 0.60 -8.56 -6.72
N LEU A 52 1.47 -8.79 -5.73
CA LEU A 52 1.06 -9.19 -4.37
C LEU A 52 0.30 -8.09 -3.62
N VAL A 53 0.53 -6.83 -4.01
CA VAL A 53 -0.28 -5.69 -3.59
C VAL A 53 -0.75 -4.97 -4.84
N ALA A 54 -2.05 -4.67 -4.89
CA ALA A 54 -2.56 -3.81 -5.93
C ALA A 54 -1.90 -2.42 -5.78
N PRO A 55 -1.55 -1.73 -6.89
CA PRO A 55 -1.46 -0.28 -6.81
C PRO A 55 -2.80 0.19 -6.24
N GLU A 56 -2.80 1.06 -5.24
CA GLU A 56 -4.07 1.63 -4.78
C GLU A 56 -4.64 2.34 -6.01
N SER A 57 -5.65 1.73 -6.63
CA SER A 57 -6.34 2.32 -7.77
C SER A 57 -6.73 3.71 -7.33
N GLU A 58 -6.28 4.73 -8.04
CA GLU A 58 -6.73 6.09 -7.83
C GLU A 58 -8.25 6.15 -8.04
N GLY A 59 -8.97 5.89 -6.96
CA GLY A 59 -10.41 5.75 -6.91
C GLY A 59 -11.00 6.85 -6.05
N SER A 60 -10.69 8.11 -6.38
CA SER A 60 -11.60 9.25 -6.16
C SER A 60 -11.28 10.42 -7.09
N GLY A 61 -11.10 10.13 -8.38
CA GLY A 61 -11.17 11.12 -9.47
C GLY A 61 -12.04 10.54 -10.57
N GLY A 62 -13.37 10.63 -10.41
CA GLY A 62 -14.29 10.18 -11.46
C GLY A 62 -14.08 10.99 -12.75
N PRO A 63 -14.26 10.40 -13.95
CA PRO A 63 -14.26 11.15 -15.20
C PRO A 63 -15.60 11.89 -15.32
N ALA A 64 -15.74 13.03 -14.64
CA ALA A 64 -16.92 13.88 -14.73
C ALA A 64 -16.53 15.36 -14.74
N ASP A 65 -15.65 15.75 -15.65
CA ASP A 65 -15.64 17.11 -16.19
C ASP A 65 -15.43 17.03 -17.71
N THR A 66 -16.52 16.71 -18.41
CA THR A 66 -16.60 17.05 -19.82
C THR A 66 -17.09 18.50 -19.87
N PRO A 67 -16.27 19.47 -20.32
CA PRO A 67 -16.77 20.83 -20.49
C PRO A 67 -17.89 20.80 -21.52
N ARG A 68 -19.12 21.12 -21.09
CA ARG A 68 -20.24 21.35 -21.99
C ARG A 68 -19.87 22.57 -22.85
N ARG A 69 -19.73 22.35 -24.17
CA ARG A 69 -19.62 23.43 -25.15
C ARG A 69 -20.83 24.36 -24.98
N PRO A 70 -20.66 25.70 -24.96
CA PRO A 70 -21.79 26.60 -25.10
C PRO A 70 -22.35 26.44 -26.52
N THR A 71 -23.64 26.15 -26.62
CA THR A 71 -24.39 26.32 -27.86
C THR A 71 -24.49 27.82 -28.13
N SER A 72 -23.87 28.26 -29.22
CA SER A 72 -24.00 29.62 -29.77
C SER A 72 -25.47 29.96 -30.05
N ALA A 73 -25.86 31.18 -29.69
CA ALA A 73 -27.03 31.89 -30.21
C ALA A 73 -26.60 33.31 -30.58
#